data_AF-A6GB88-F1
#
_entry.id   AF-A6GB88-F1
#
_cell.length_a   1.000
_cell.length_b   1.000
_cell.length_c   1.000
_cell.angle_alpha   90.00
_cell.angle_beta   90.00
_cell.angle_gamma   90.00
#
_symmetry.space_group_name_H-M   'P 1'
#
loop_
_entity.id
_entity.type
_entity.pdbx_description
1 polymer ?
#
loop_
_entity_poly.entity_id
_entity_poly.type
_entity_poly.pdbx_seq_one_letter_code
_entity_poly.pdbx_strand_id
1 'polypeptide(L)'
;MAKQADASTRGQALADRPGWTELQRAAEELHAAEILLQDPVAPLRTTLPHLRAFWASVASAAQAFEASGSTQPRTPQDWLASDAPIAGVDAKLRQALAGHHGSLGVGEDELEEEALLVHVRDARRLLAGLEPELGGRPLRRRRLRLAIASVSVALLLGPLLAYTATRTEVPGTGPWRSSYYPDRMLESKPTVVREDDIDHDWDDRPPLEDIPPDKFSAQFDTCLLITEPVEAVFQVNANDGARVLVGGELIIDAWERDGKTRRRGFGSGFVTLEPGVHHLRVEYFESLGKQSIYLVASLDGGVPQSLSRDVLRYPGDLMDEDDPCASVSLDD
;
A
#
# COMPACT_ATOMS: atom_id res chain seq x y z
N MET A 1 51.33 -17.62 3.17
CA MET A 1 52.21 -16.43 3.11
C MET A 1 51.32 -15.20 3.11
N ALA A 2 51.04 -14.66 4.30
CA ALA A 2 50.18 -13.49 4.50
C ALA A 2 51.07 -12.36 5.02
N LYS A 3 51.55 -11.50 4.11
CA LYS A 3 52.13 -10.17 4.39
C LYS A 3 52.63 -9.55 3.08
N GLN A 4 51.71 -8.89 2.37
CA GLN A 4 51.97 -7.70 1.53
C GLN A 4 50.67 -7.30 0.83
N ALA A 5 49.67 -6.86 1.60
CA ALA A 5 48.83 -5.80 1.08
C ALA A 5 49.75 -4.58 0.99
N ASP A 6 50.21 -4.28 -0.22
CA ASP A 6 51.16 -3.21 -0.50
C ASP A 6 50.68 -1.91 0.16
N ALA A 7 51.58 -1.17 0.81
CA ALA A 7 51.24 0.08 1.47
C ALA A 7 50.71 1.14 0.48
N SER A 8 50.88 0.90 -0.83
CA SER A 8 50.40 1.76 -1.93
C SER A 8 48.88 1.82 -2.09
N THR A 9 48.11 0.80 -1.68
CA THR A 9 46.65 0.75 -1.89
C THR A 9 45.84 1.47 -0.81
N ARG A 10 46.46 1.86 0.32
CA ARG A 10 45.78 2.45 1.48
C ARG A 10 45.18 3.84 1.24
N GLY A 11 45.54 4.51 0.15
CA GLY A 11 45.04 5.84 -0.25
C GLY A 11 44.19 5.86 -1.52
N GLN A 12 44.06 4.74 -2.24
CA GLN A 12 43.23 4.66 -3.46
C GLN A 12 41.75 4.54 -3.10
N ALA A 13 40.89 5.22 -3.89
CA ALA A 13 39.45 5.05 -3.79
C ALA A 13 39.09 3.57 -4.00
N LEU A 14 38.10 3.06 -3.26
CA LEU A 14 37.73 1.64 -3.32
C LEU A 14 37.42 1.19 -4.75
N ALA A 15 36.78 2.06 -5.55
CA ALA A 15 36.44 1.80 -6.94
C ALA A 15 37.64 1.54 -7.85
N ASP A 16 38.83 2.02 -7.49
CA ASP A 16 40.05 1.90 -8.32
C ASP A 16 40.89 0.68 -7.94
N ARG A 17 40.47 -0.10 -6.93
CA ARG A 17 41.21 -1.27 -6.47
C ARG A 17 40.92 -2.46 -7.39
N PRO A 18 41.95 -3.22 -7.80
CA PRO A 18 41.76 -4.44 -8.59
C PRO A 18 40.73 -5.37 -7.93
N GLY A 19 39.82 -5.97 -8.69
CA GLY A 19 38.84 -6.94 -8.19
C GLY A 19 37.65 -6.36 -7.41
N TRP A 20 37.63 -5.05 -7.11
CA TRP A 20 36.56 -4.43 -6.34
C TRP A 20 35.22 -4.40 -7.08
N THR A 21 35.24 -4.06 -8.37
CA THR A 21 34.04 -4.02 -9.21
C THR A 21 33.41 -5.41 -9.36
N GLU A 22 34.25 -6.43 -9.49
CA GLU A 22 33.86 -7.82 -9.61
C GLU A 22 33.22 -8.32 -8.31
N LEU A 23 33.74 -7.93 -7.15
CA LEU A 23 33.12 -8.29 -5.87
C LEU A 23 31.82 -7.55 -5.58
N GLN A 24 31.70 -6.30 -6.03
CA GLN A 24 30.40 -5.61 -5.97
C GLN A 24 29.36 -6.36 -6.81
N ARG A 25 29.73 -6.77 -8.03
CA ARG A 25 28.87 -7.59 -8.89
C ARG A 25 28.51 -8.91 -8.23
N ALA A 26 29.48 -9.60 -7.62
CA ALA A 26 29.22 -10.83 -6.86
C ALA A 26 28.19 -10.58 -5.73
N ALA A 27 28.34 -9.49 -4.97
CA ALA A 27 27.40 -9.17 -3.89
C ALA A 27 25.97 -8.90 -4.39
N GLU A 28 25.84 -8.24 -5.55
CA GLU A 28 24.56 -7.97 -6.22
C GLU A 28 23.90 -9.27 -6.71
N GLU A 29 24.65 -10.13 -7.40
CA GLU A 29 24.15 -11.43 -7.89
C GLU A 29 23.72 -12.36 -6.73
N LEU A 30 24.50 -12.40 -5.65
CA LEU A 30 24.13 -13.18 -4.47
C LEU A 30 22.86 -12.62 -3.79
N HIS A 31 22.65 -11.31 -3.83
CA HIS A 31 21.43 -10.71 -3.29
C HIS A 31 20.20 -10.99 -4.16
N ALA A 32 20.34 -10.97 -5.49
CA ALA A 32 19.27 -11.38 -6.40
C ALA A 32 18.86 -12.85 -6.16
N ALA A 33 19.82 -13.74 -5.97
CA ALA A 33 19.57 -15.14 -5.60
C ALA A 33 18.81 -15.27 -4.26
N GLU A 34 19.18 -14.47 -3.24
CA GLU A 34 18.47 -14.46 -1.95
C GLU A 34 17.00 -14.02 -2.07
N ILE A 35 16.73 -13.00 -2.89
CA ILE A 35 15.37 -12.51 -3.10
C ILE A 35 14.51 -13.59 -3.76
N LEU A 36 15.04 -14.25 -4.80
CA LEU A 36 14.33 -15.30 -5.53
C LEU A 36 14.04 -16.53 -4.65
N LEU A 37 14.94 -16.88 -3.73
CA LEU A 37 14.70 -17.97 -2.77
C LEU A 37 13.70 -17.61 -1.67
N GLN A 38 13.44 -16.32 -1.44
CA GLN A 38 12.45 -15.87 -0.45
C GLN A 38 11.07 -15.63 -1.07
N ASP A 39 10.97 -15.67 -2.39
CA ASP A 39 9.74 -15.47 -3.13
C ASP A 39 8.99 -16.81 -3.29
N PRO A 40 7.82 -17.00 -2.66
CA PRO A 40 7.08 -18.27 -2.71
C PRO A 40 6.54 -18.62 -4.10
N VAL A 41 6.55 -17.69 -5.06
CA VAL A 41 6.08 -17.93 -6.43
C VAL A 41 7.21 -18.02 -7.46
N ALA A 42 8.45 -17.75 -7.08
CA ALA A 42 9.59 -17.84 -7.98
C ALA A 42 10.06 -19.30 -8.14
N PRO A 43 10.16 -19.85 -9.37
CA PRO A 43 10.69 -21.19 -9.57
C PRO A 43 12.17 -21.28 -9.18
N LEU A 44 12.60 -22.29 -8.41
CA LEU A 44 13.99 -22.43 -7.91
C LEU A 44 15.07 -22.28 -9.00
N ARG A 45 14.79 -22.74 -10.22
CA ARG A 45 15.69 -22.62 -11.39
C ARG A 45 16.11 -21.18 -11.70
N THR A 46 15.31 -20.18 -11.36
CA THR A 46 15.61 -18.76 -11.62
C THR A 46 16.76 -18.26 -10.74
N THR A 47 17.05 -18.94 -9.64
CA THR A 47 18.17 -18.66 -8.74
C THR A 47 19.53 -19.05 -9.36
N LEU A 48 19.56 -20.09 -10.21
CA LEU A 48 20.80 -20.67 -10.73
C LEU A 48 21.64 -19.70 -11.59
N PRO A 49 21.07 -18.92 -12.53
CA PRO A 49 21.83 -17.92 -13.28
C PRO A 49 22.57 -16.92 -12.38
N HIS A 50 21.92 -16.46 -11.31
CA HIS A 50 22.50 -15.52 -10.35
C HIS A 50 23.62 -16.17 -9.52
N LEU A 51 23.45 -17.42 -9.07
CA LEU A 51 24.52 -18.14 -8.36
C LEU A 51 25.74 -18.43 -9.26
N ARG A 52 25.51 -18.71 -10.56
CA ARG A 52 26.60 -18.88 -11.54
C ARG A 52 27.32 -17.56 -11.80
N ALA A 53 26.57 -16.46 -11.97
CA ALA A 53 27.12 -15.11 -12.16
C ALA A 53 27.90 -14.62 -10.92
N PHE A 54 27.42 -14.95 -9.72
CA PHE A 54 28.13 -14.75 -8.47
C PHE A 54 29.52 -15.40 -8.51
N TRP A 55 29.59 -16.70 -8.81
CA TRP A 55 30.85 -17.43 -8.84
C TRP A 55 31.80 -16.96 -9.94
N ALA A 56 31.28 -16.62 -11.13
CA ALA A 56 32.08 -16.01 -12.20
C ALA A 56 32.70 -14.69 -11.73
N SER A 57 31.94 -13.87 -11.01
CA SER A 57 32.41 -12.58 -10.49
C SER A 57 33.43 -12.77 -9.37
N VAL A 58 33.25 -13.73 -8.47
CA VAL A 58 34.24 -14.08 -7.43
C VAL A 58 35.56 -14.55 -8.04
N ALA A 59 35.52 -15.42 -9.06
CA ALA A 59 36.72 -15.89 -9.75
C ALA A 59 37.43 -14.75 -10.50
N SER A 60 36.68 -13.87 -11.15
CA SER A 60 37.23 -12.67 -11.81
C SER A 60 37.90 -11.74 -10.81
N ALA A 61 37.31 -11.55 -9.63
CA ALA A 61 37.91 -10.77 -8.57
C ALA A 61 39.23 -11.40 -8.09
N ALA A 62 39.22 -12.71 -7.82
CA ALA A 62 40.41 -13.46 -7.41
C ALA A 62 41.57 -13.27 -8.40
N GLN A 63 41.31 -13.37 -9.71
CA GLN A 63 42.33 -13.16 -10.75
C GLN A 63 42.87 -11.73 -10.77
N ALA A 64 42.02 -10.72 -10.57
CA ALA A 64 42.45 -9.33 -10.51
C ALA A 64 43.40 -9.04 -9.33
N PHE A 65 43.33 -9.84 -8.25
CA PHE A 65 44.25 -9.74 -7.12
C PHE A 65 45.63 -10.35 -7.37
N GLU A 66 45.73 -11.34 -8.25
CA GLU A 66 46.93 -12.17 -8.42
C GLU A 66 47.82 -11.75 -9.60
N ALA A 67 47.60 -10.56 -10.18
CA ALA A 67 48.33 -10.04 -11.34
C ALA A 67 49.82 -9.66 -11.06
N SER A 68 50.52 -10.47 -10.26
CA SER A 68 51.98 -10.58 -10.20
C SER A 68 52.43 -12.03 -10.45
N GLY A 69 52.30 -12.50 -11.69
CA GLY A 69 53.21 -13.49 -12.27
C GLY A 69 53.14 -14.96 -11.83
N SER A 70 51.96 -15.55 -11.56
CA SER A 70 51.86 -17.02 -11.36
C SER A 70 50.78 -17.69 -12.22
N THR A 71 51.07 -18.92 -12.67
CA THR A 71 50.13 -19.80 -13.38
C THR A 71 49.10 -20.37 -12.39
N GLN A 72 47.90 -19.80 -12.37
CA GLN A 72 46.89 -20.10 -11.35
C GLN A 72 45.44 -20.16 -11.92
N PRO A 73 44.49 -20.72 -11.14
CA PRO A 73 43.29 -21.43 -11.64
C PRO A 73 42.29 -20.57 -12.44
N ARG A 74 41.74 -21.14 -13.52
CA ARG A 74 40.85 -20.42 -14.46
C ARG A 74 39.37 -20.46 -14.07
N THR A 75 38.98 -21.40 -13.21
CA THR A 75 37.58 -21.62 -12.84
C THR A 75 37.36 -21.48 -11.33
N PRO A 76 36.13 -21.17 -10.87
CA PRO A 76 35.81 -21.15 -9.44
C PRO A 76 36.13 -22.48 -8.75
N GLN A 77 35.97 -23.60 -9.46
CA GLN A 77 36.27 -24.95 -8.96
C GLN A 77 37.76 -25.11 -8.67
N ASP A 78 38.60 -24.74 -9.62
CA ASP A 78 40.06 -24.87 -9.48
C ASP A 78 40.59 -23.91 -8.39
N TRP A 79 39.95 -22.74 -8.22
CA TRP A 79 40.29 -21.78 -7.17
C TRP A 79 39.99 -22.32 -5.78
N LEU A 80 38.80 -22.90 -5.58
CA LEU A 80 38.41 -23.53 -4.31
C LEU A 80 39.21 -24.80 -4.00
N ALA A 81 39.69 -25.51 -5.03
CA ALA A 81 40.53 -26.70 -4.89
C ALA A 81 42.01 -26.39 -4.61
N SER A 82 42.42 -25.13 -4.70
CA SER A 82 43.81 -24.74 -4.47
C SER A 82 44.21 -24.86 -2.99
N ASP A 83 45.48 -25.21 -2.74
CA ASP A 83 46.08 -25.23 -1.39
C ASP A 83 46.36 -23.80 -0.86
N ALA A 84 46.10 -22.77 -1.66
CA ALA A 84 46.28 -21.39 -1.25
C ALA A 84 45.25 -21.02 -0.16
N PRO A 85 45.67 -20.36 0.93
CA PRO A 85 44.74 -19.91 1.95
C PRO A 85 43.87 -18.75 1.41
N ILE A 86 42.56 -18.93 1.44
CA ILE A 86 41.57 -17.87 1.18
C ILE A 86 41.28 -17.16 2.51
N ALA A 87 41.49 -15.84 2.56
CA ALA A 87 41.27 -15.04 3.77
C ALA A 87 39.83 -15.16 4.27
N GLY A 88 39.66 -15.38 5.58
CA GLY A 88 38.35 -15.51 6.22
C GLY A 88 37.58 -16.80 5.91
N VAL A 89 38.19 -17.76 5.19
CA VAL A 89 37.55 -19.02 4.78
C VAL A 89 38.34 -20.21 5.28
N ASP A 90 37.76 -20.96 6.23
CA ASP A 90 38.34 -22.20 6.73
C ASP A 90 38.17 -23.38 5.73
N ALA A 91 38.90 -24.47 5.98
CA ALA A 91 38.90 -25.64 5.08
C ALA A 91 37.52 -26.28 4.94
N LYS A 92 36.69 -26.25 5.99
CA LYS A 92 35.35 -26.83 5.99
C LYS A 92 34.40 -26.02 5.11
N LEU A 93 34.43 -24.69 5.26
CA LEU A 93 33.66 -23.77 4.43
C LEU A 93 34.11 -23.85 2.97
N ARG A 94 35.41 -23.96 2.70
CA ARG A 94 35.94 -24.13 1.34
C ARG A 94 35.45 -25.41 0.68
N GLN A 95 35.49 -26.53 1.40
CA GLN A 95 34.98 -27.81 0.91
C GLN A 95 33.46 -27.76 0.64
N ALA A 96 32.69 -27.15 1.53
CA ALA A 96 31.25 -26.96 1.34
C ALA A 96 30.97 -26.12 0.07
N LEU A 97 31.66 -25.00 -0.10
CA LEU A 97 31.55 -24.14 -1.27
C LEU A 97 31.92 -24.84 -2.58
N ALA A 98 32.93 -25.72 -2.57
CA ALA A 98 33.32 -26.49 -3.75
C ALA A 98 32.24 -27.53 -4.14
N GLY A 99 31.59 -28.14 -3.14
CA GLY A 99 30.43 -29.01 -3.37
C GLY A 99 29.25 -28.25 -3.96
N HIS A 100 28.90 -27.11 -3.33
CA HIS A 100 27.81 -26.23 -3.76
C HIS A 100 27.99 -25.69 -5.18
N HIS A 101 29.21 -25.28 -5.55
CA HIS A 101 29.51 -24.83 -6.90
C HIS A 101 29.37 -25.99 -7.92
N GLY A 102 29.86 -27.19 -7.58
CA GLY A 102 29.73 -28.38 -8.42
C GLY A 102 28.28 -28.76 -8.71
N SER A 103 27.37 -28.54 -7.75
CA SER A 103 25.93 -28.79 -7.92
C SER A 103 25.19 -27.74 -8.76
N LEU A 104 25.82 -26.61 -9.11
CA LEU A 104 25.17 -25.61 -9.99
C LEU A 104 25.03 -26.05 -11.45
N GLY A 105 25.65 -27.18 -11.84
CA GLY A 105 25.52 -27.77 -13.17
C GLY A 105 24.38 -28.78 -13.32
N VAL A 106 23.63 -29.01 -12.24
CA VAL A 106 22.58 -30.03 -12.16
C VAL A 106 21.29 -29.59 -12.87
N GLY A 107 20.51 -30.54 -13.40
CA GLY A 107 19.22 -30.31 -14.05
C GLY A 107 18.11 -29.90 -13.07
N GLU A 108 17.02 -29.34 -13.56
CA GLU A 108 15.94 -28.78 -12.73
C GLU A 108 15.29 -29.78 -11.76
N ASP A 109 15.26 -31.07 -12.13
CA ASP A 109 14.60 -32.14 -11.39
C ASP A 109 15.34 -32.57 -10.10
N GLU A 110 16.57 -32.10 -9.90
CA GLU A 110 17.43 -32.45 -8.76
C GLU A 110 17.69 -31.22 -7.84
N LEU A 111 16.94 -30.13 -8.00
CA LEU A 111 17.09 -28.91 -7.19
C LEU A 111 16.34 -29.00 -5.86
N GLU A 112 17.08 -28.87 -4.77
CA GLU A 112 16.53 -28.78 -3.41
C GLU A 112 16.67 -27.34 -2.87
N GLU A 113 15.56 -26.75 -2.44
CA GLU A 113 15.52 -25.39 -1.88
C GLU A 113 16.46 -25.25 -0.66
N GLU A 114 16.46 -26.24 0.23
CA GLU A 114 17.34 -26.25 1.41
C GLU A 114 18.82 -26.21 1.02
N ALA A 115 19.21 -26.95 -0.03
CA ALA A 115 20.58 -26.94 -0.53
C ALA A 115 20.98 -25.56 -1.08
N LEU A 116 20.09 -24.89 -1.81
CA LEU A 116 20.31 -23.53 -2.33
C LEU A 116 20.39 -22.49 -1.20
N LEU A 117 19.56 -22.62 -0.16
CA LEU A 117 19.63 -21.77 1.04
C LEU A 117 20.94 -21.94 1.81
N VAL A 118 21.47 -23.17 1.87
CA VAL A 118 22.79 -23.44 2.47
C VAL A 118 23.91 -22.87 1.59
N HIS A 119 23.83 -23.04 0.27
CA HIS A 119 24.76 -22.44 -0.69
C HIS A 119 24.87 -20.94 -0.49
N VAL A 120 23.74 -20.23 -0.55
CA VAL A 120 23.69 -18.77 -0.44
C VAL A 120 24.27 -18.29 0.89
N ARG A 121 23.99 -19.01 1.99
CA ARG A 121 24.52 -18.71 3.31
C ARG A 121 26.06 -18.82 3.36
N ASP A 122 26.61 -19.87 2.78
CA ASP A 122 28.06 -20.08 2.74
C ASP A 122 28.75 -19.11 1.77
N ALA A 123 28.13 -18.80 0.63
CA ALA A 123 28.57 -17.77 -0.31
C ALA A 123 28.60 -16.37 0.35
N ARG A 124 27.62 -16.08 1.22
CA ARG A 124 27.58 -14.82 1.98
C ARG A 124 28.72 -14.75 3.00
N ARG A 125 29.10 -15.89 3.60
CA ARG A 125 30.28 -15.97 4.49
C ARG A 125 31.58 -15.73 3.72
N LEU A 126 31.70 -16.27 2.51
CA LEU A 126 32.82 -16.03 1.62
C LEU A 126 33.00 -14.52 1.34
N LEU A 127 31.95 -13.83 0.88
CA LEU A 127 32.02 -12.38 0.64
C LEU A 127 32.42 -11.60 1.90
N ALA A 128 31.85 -11.95 3.05
CA ALA A 128 32.17 -11.28 4.31
C ALA A 128 33.64 -11.47 4.73
N GLY A 129 34.29 -12.57 4.32
CA GLY A 129 35.71 -12.81 4.53
C GLY A 129 36.62 -12.03 3.57
N LEU A 130 36.17 -11.84 2.32
CA LEU A 130 36.93 -11.12 1.29
C LEU A 130 36.85 -9.59 1.41
N GLU A 131 35.72 -9.04 1.86
CA GLU A 131 35.49 -7.60 1.96
C GLU A 131 36.53 -6.80 2.78
N PRO A 132 36.96 -7.26 3.98
CA PRO A 132 37.93 -6.52 4.80
C PRO A 132 39.33 -6.44 4.19
N GLU A 133 39.75 -7.48 3.45
CA GLU A 133 41.05 -7.51 2.75
C GLU A 133 41.16 -6.40 1.69
N LEU A 134 40.02 -5.85 1.27
CA LEU A 134 39.91 -4.86 0.20
C LEU A 134 39.63 -3.46 0.71
N GLY A 135 39.67 -3.26 2.03
CA GLY A 135 39.34 -2.00 2.68
C GLY A 135 37.85 -1.65 2.63
N GLY A 136 36.99 -2.57 2.19
CA GLY A 136 35.56 -2.46 2.36
C GLY A 136 35.20 -2.56 3.85
N ARG A 137 34.22 -1.78 4.31
CA ARG A 137 33.58 -2.04 5.60
C ARG A 137 32.54 -3.13 5.39
N PRO A 138 32.45 -4.16 6.26
CA PRO A 138 31.55 -5.29 6.05
C PRO A 138 30.09 -4.84 5.83
N LEU A 139 29.39 -5.44 4.86
CA LEU A 139 28.00 -5.11 4.48
C LEU A 139 26.99 -5.04 5.65
N ARG A 140 27.30 -5.67 6.80
CA ARG A 140 26.57 -5.50 8.07
C ARG A 140 26.39 -4.03 8.49
N ARG A 141 27.34 -3.14 8.17
CA ARG A 141 27.25 -1.70 8.53
C ARG A 141 26.44 -0.85 7.54
N ARG A 142 26.15 -1.33 6.32
CA ARG A 142 25.19 -0.67 5.41
C ARG A 142 23.75 -0.89 5.89
N ARG A 143 23.42 -2.09 6.37
CA ARG A 143 22.12 -2.37 7.02
C ARG A 143 21.88 -1.52 8.26
N LEU A 144 22.90 -1.28 9.10
CA LEU A 144 22.75 -0.46 10.30
C LEU A 144 22.56 1.04 9.99
N ARG A 145 23.23 1.59 8.97
CA ARG A 145 23.05 3.01 8.59
C ARG A 145 21.70 3.26 7.91
N LEU A 146 21.24 2.31 7.08
CA LEU A 146 19.90 2.38 6.49
C LEU A 146 18.81 2.16 7.55
N ALA A 147 19.02 1.27 8.52
CA ALA A 147 18.12 1.05 9.65
C ALA A 147 18.03 2.26 10.60
N ILE A 148 19.16 2.90 10.93
CA ILE A 148 19.17 4.11 11.76
C ILE A 148 18.52 5.30 11.02
N ALA A 149 18.77 5.46 9.72
CA ALA A 149 18.13 6.51 8.93
C ALA A 149 16.60 6.31 8.84
N SER A 150 16.13 5.06 8.69
CA SER A 150 14.70 4.75 8.63
C SER A 150 14.01 4.89 10.00
N VAL A 151 14.67 4.53 11.11
CA VAL A 151 14.14 4.78 12.47
C VAL A 151 14.06 6.27 12.77
N SER A 152 15.05 7.07 12.36
CA SER A 152 15.01 8.53 12.56
C SER A 152 13.91 9.20 11.72
N VAL A 153 13.69 8.76 10.47
CA VAL A 153 12.58 9.24 9.64
C VAL A 153 11.23 8.82 10.23
N ALA A 154 11.10 7.58 10.72
CA ALA A 154 9.88 7.12 11.38
C ALA A 154 9.61 7.85 12.70
N LEU A 155 10.63 8.21 13.49
CA LEU A 155 10.47 9.00 14.71
C LEU A 155 10.16 10.48 14.43
N LEU A 156 10.70 11.05 13.34
CA LEU A 156 10.43 12.44 12.94
C LEU A 156 9.07 12.62 12.26
N LEU A 157 8.71 11.70 11.35
CA LEU A 157 7.49 11.79 10.55
C LEU A 157 6.33 10.98 11.11
N GLY A 158 6.57 9.93 11.90
CA GLY A 158 5.53 9.09 12.49
C GLY A 158 4.55 9.86 13.38
N PRO A 159 5.01 10.74 14.30
CA PRO A 159 4.11 11.57 15.09
C PRO A 159 3.33 12.58 14.25
N LEU A 160 3.92 13.11 13.17
CA LEU A 160 3.25 14.04 12.25
C LEU A 160 2.19 13.32 11.42
N LEU A 161 2.50 12.14 10.89
CA LEU A 161 1.56 11.28 10.15
C LEU A 161 0.43 10.80 11.06
N ALA A 162 0.74 10.42 12.30
CA ALA A 162 -0.26 10.09 13.31
C ALA A 162 -1.14 11.31 13.65
N TYR A 163 -0.54 12.49 13.84
CA TYR A 163 -1.27 13.73 14.10
C TYR A 163 -2.21 14.10 12.95
N THR A 164 -1.74 14.04 11.70
CA THR A 164 -2.58 14.30 10.52
C THR A 164 -3.67 13.25 10.34
N ALA A 165 -3.38 11.98 10.63
CA ALA A 165 -4.38 10.91 10.56
C ALA A 165 -5.47 11.06 11.65
N THR A 166 -5.12 11.66 12.80
CA THR A 166 -6.07 11.88 13.92
C THR A 166 -6.84 13.19 13.86
N ARG A 167 -6.53 14.09 12.91
CA ARG A 167 -7.18 15.41 12.77
C ARG A 167 -7.40 15.83 11.32
N THR A 168 -7.97 14.95 10.51
CA THR A 168 -8.66 15.44 9.31
C THR A 168 -10.03 15.92 9.75
N GLU A 169 -10.11 17.17 10.23
CA GLU A 169 -11.40 17.86 10.37
C GLU A 169 -12.09 17.85 9.01
N VAL A 170 -13.35 17.43 8.96
CA VAL A 170 -14.13 17.44 7.72
C VAL A 170 -14.49 18.89 7.39
N PRO A 171 -14.04 19.45 6.25
CA PRO A 171 -14.23 20.87 5.95
C PRO A 171 -15.71 21.21 5.73
N GLY A 172 -16.09 22.43 6.09
CA GLY A 172 -17.46 22.95 5.95
C GLY A 172 -18.20 23.03 7.29
N THR A 173 -19.48 23.36 7.20
CA THR A 173 -20.39 23.44 8.35
C THR A 173 -21.77 22.91 7.96
N GLY A 174 -22.57 22.54 8.96
CA GLY A 174 -23.93 22.10 8.74
C GLY A 174 -24.20 20.72 9.34
N PRO A 175 -25.46 20.26 9.27
CA PRO A 175 -25.89 19.01 9.86
C PRO A 175 -25.68 17.79 8.95
N TRP A 176 -25.30 18.00 7.69
CA TRP A 176 -25.07 16.93 6.74
C TRP A 176 -23.59 16.59 6.64
N ARG A 177 -23.30 15.30 6.60
CA ARG A 177 -22.02 14.74 6.18
C ARG A 177 -22.18 14.21 4.76
N SER A 178 -21.56 14.87 3.80
CA SER A 178 -21.66 14.50 2.38
C SER A 178 -20.37 13.84 1.93
N SER A 179 -20.47 12.63 1.41
CA SER A 179 -19.36 11.85 0.85
C SER A 179 -19.52 11.76 -0.66
N TYR A 180 -18.62 12.37 -1.43
CA TYR A 180 -18.64 12.36 -2.90
C TYR A 180 -17.61 11.39 -3.44
N TYR A 181 -18.03 10.49 -4.34
CA TYR A 181 -17.24 9.40 -4.88
C TYR A 181 -16.99 9.61 -6.38
N PRO A 182 -15.75 9.53 -6.88
CA PRO A 182 -15.43 9.59 -8.32
C PRO A 182 -15.79 8.30 -9.10
N ASP A 183 -16.88 7.65 -8.72
CA ASP A 183 -17.48 6.49 -9.38
C ASP A 183 -19.01 6.47 -9.13
N ARG A 184 -19.75 5.61 -9.83
CA ARG A 184 -21.23 5.56 -9.74
C ARG A 184 -21.79 4.64 -8.66
N MET A 185 -20.94 3.85 -8.02
CA MET A 185 -21.34 2.70 -7.19
C MET A 185 -21.01 2.90 -5.70
N LEU A 186 -20.52 4.08 -5.30
CA LEU A 186 -20.08 4.38 -3.94
C LEU A 186 -18.89 3.47 -3.49
N GLU A 187 -18.05 3.03 -4.43
CA GLU A 187 -16.99 2.03 -4.15
C GLU A 187 -15.61 2.65 -3.93
N SER A 188 -15.32 3.79 -4.54
CA SER A 188 -14.02 4.44 -4.45
C SER A 188 -13.86 5.21 -3.14
N LYS A 189 -12.68 5.80 -2.93
CA LYS A 189 -12.44 6.65 -1.76
C LYS A 189 -13.19 7.98 -1.94
N PRO A 190 -14.09 8.37 -1.02
CA PRO A 190 -14.81 9.62 -1.16
C PRO A 190 -14.00 10.83 -0.69
N THR A 191 -14.38 12.00 -1.21
CA THR A 191 -14.11 13.30 -0.58
C THR A 191 -15.29 13.65 0.33
N VAL A 192 -15.02 13.86 1.61
CA VAL A 192 -16.05 14.10 2.64
C VAL A 192 -16.06 15.58 3.00
N VAL A 193 -17.25 16.18 3.07
CA VAL A 193 -17.47 17.58 3.45
C VAL A 193 -18.68 17.68 4.39
N ARG A 194 -18.81 18.83 5.06
CA ARG A 194 -20.00 19.21 5.82
C ARG A 194 -20.78 20.26 5.05
N GLU A 195 -22.09 20.06 4.94
CA GLU A 195 -22.97 20.96 4.19
C GLU A 195 -24.22 21.29 5.01
N ASP A 196 -24.77 22.48 4.77
CA ASP A 196 -26.01 22.94 5.42
C ASP A 196 -27.26 22.26 4.83
N ASP A 197 -27.19 21.81 3.58
CA ASP A 197 -28.28 21.21 2.82
C ASP A 197 -27.74 20.22 1.77
N ILE A 198 -28.60 19.33 1.28
CA ILE A 198 -28.31 18.33 0.24
C ILE A 198 -29.07 18.60 -1.07
N ASP A 199 -29.93 19.63 -1.08
CA ASP A 199 -30.60 20.06 -2.30
C ASP A 199 -29.61 20.76 -3.23
N HIS A 200 -29.31 20.11 -4.36
CA HIS A 200 -28.32 20.58 -5.31
C HIS A 200 -28.84 20.60 -6.75
N ASP A 201 -28.51 21.69 -7.46
CA ASP A 201 -28.57 21.78 -8.93
C ASP A 201 -27.18 22.17 -9.43
N TRP A 202 -26.41 21.16 -9.84
CA TRP A 202 -25.06 21.38 -10.34
C TRP A 202 -25.04 21.74 -11.83
N ASP A 203 -26.19 21.66 -12.50
CA ASP A 203 -26.32 21.68 -13.96
C ASP A 203 -25.40 20.64 -14.61
N ASP A 204 -24.27 21.03 -15.19
CA ASP A 204 -23.25 20.16 -15.80
C ASP A 204 -21.87 20.29 -15.13
N ARG A 205 -21.82 20.93 -13.95
CA ARG A 205 -20.57 21.23 -13.24
C ARG A 205 -20.26 20.16 -12.20
N PRO A 206 -18.98 19.89 -11.92
CA PRO A 206 -18.62 18.97 -10.86
C PRO A 206 -19.08 19.48 -9.47
N PRO A 207 -19.46 18.58 -8.54
CA PRO A 207 -19.86 18.98 -7.19
C PRO A 207 -18.69 19.54 -6.37
N LEU A 208 -17.48 19.03 -6.62
CA LEU A 208 -16.22 19.43 -5.98
C LEU A 208 -15.08 19.35 -7.01
N GLU A 209 -13.97 20.06 -6.77
CA GLU A 209 -12.84 20.15 -7.71
C GLU A 209 -12.25 18.78 -8.09
N ASP A 210 -12.16 17.85 -7.14
CA ASP A 210 -11.58 16.51 -7.33
C ASP A 210 -12.60 15.45 -7.79
N ILE A 211 -13.86 15.83 -8.03
CA ILE A 211 -14.92 14.92 -8.46
C ILE A 211 -15.23 15.20 -9.94
N PRO A 212 -15.28 14.18 -10.81
CA PRO A 212 -15.65 14.40 -12.20
C PRO A 212 -17.10 14.92 -12.31
N PRO A 213 -17.42 15.71 -13.35
CA PRO A 213 -18.79 16.17 -13.57
C PRO A 213 -19.73 14.99 -13.87
N ASP A 214 -19.30 14.03 -14.67
CA ASP A 214 -20.09 12.85 -14.96
C ASP A 214 -19.61 11.62 -14.17
N LYS A 215 -20.51 10.64 -13.99
CA LYS A 215 -20.21 9.31 -13.43
C LYS A 215 -19.68 9.34 -12.00
N PHE A 216 -20.21 10.24 -11.18
CA PHE A 216 -19.94 10.28 -9.74
C PHE A 216 -21.15 9.79 -8.95
N SER A 217 -20.96 9.61 -7.64
CA SER A 217 -22.03 9.32 -6.69
C SER A 217 -21.80 10.08 -5.41
N ALA A 218 -22.87 10.26 -4.63
CA ALA A 218 -22.83 10.93 -3.35
C ALA A 218 -23.64 10.15 -2.30
N GLN A 219 -23.16 10.18 -1.07
CA GLN A 219 -23.88 9.69 0.10
C GLN A 219 -23.98 10.83 1.10
N PHE A 220 -25.21 11.14 1.51
CA PHE A 220 -25.53 12.19 2.46
C PHE A 220 -26.06 11.54 3.74
N ASP A 221 -25.36 11.74 4.85
CA ASP A 221 -25.75 11.21 6.16
C ASP A 221 -26.10 12.36 7.12
N THR A 222 -27.20 12.21 7.85
CA THR A 222 -27.59 13.08 8.98
C THR A 222 -28.37 12.28 10.01
N CYS A 223 -28.58 12.86 11.20
CA CYS A 223 -29.36 12.25 12.27
C CYS A 223 -30.61 13.08 12.54
N LEU A 224 -31.79 12.45 12.44
CA LEU A 224 -33.09 13.05 12.73
C LEU A 224 -33.38 12.95 14.23
N LEU A 225 -33.71 14.06 14.87
CA LEU A 225 -34.22 14.11 16.24
C LEU A 225 -35.76 14.12 16.22
N ILE A 226 -36.37 13.03 16.66
CA ILE A 226 -37.82 12.84 16.71
C ILE A 226 -38.28 12.94 18.17
N THR A 227 -39.22 13.84 18.45
CA THR A 227 -39.72 14.09 19.82
C THR A 227 -41.03 13.37 20.14
N GLU A 228 -41.84 13.10 19.13
CA GLU A 228 -43.13 12.40 19.23
C GLU A 228 -43.22 11.32 18.14
N PRO A 229 -43.94 10.21 18.37
CA PRO A 229 -44.12 9.18 17.35
C PRO A 229 -44.75 9.77 16.08
N VAL A 230 -44.19 9.44 14.92
CA VAL A 230 -44.67 9.95 13.63
C VAL A 230 -44.56 8.92 12.50
N GLU A 231 -45.53 8.95 11.57
CA GLU A 231 -45.37 8.32 10.26
C GLU A 231 -44.69 9.32 9.33
N ALA A 232 -43.37 9.24 9.24
CA ALA A 232 -42.57 10.12 8.42
C ALA A 232 -42.69 9.75 6.95
N VAL A 233 -42.92 10.72 6.07
CA VAL A 233 -43.00 10.52 4.61
C VAL A 233 -41.83 11.24 3.95
N PHE A 234 -41.09 10.54 3.11
CA PHE A 234 -39.98 11.09 2.35
C PHE A 234 -40.30 11.07 0.85
N GLN A 235 -39.80 12.09 0.14
CA GLN A 235 -39.81 12.15 -1.31
C GLN A 235 -38.45 12.62 -1.81
N VAL A 236 -37.92 11.92 -2.81
CA VAL A 236 -36.67 12.29 -3.46
C VAL A 236 -36.92 12.53 -4.95
N ASN A 237 -36.22 13.50 -5.52
CA ASN A 237 -36.20 13.76 -6.94
C ASN A 237 -34.77 14.03 -7.37
N ALA A 238 -34.15 13.04 -8.01
CA ALA A 238 -32.80 13.11 -8.52
C ALA A 238 -32.77 12.98 -10.05
N ASN A 239 -31.68 13.48 -10.63
CA ASN A 239 -31.19 13.13 -11.95
C ASN A 239 -29.71 12.78 -11.79
N ASP A 240 -29.24 11.55 -11.92
CA ASP A 240 -29.97 10.32 -12.26
C ASP A 240 -30.62 9.62 -11.05
N GLY A 241 -29.94 8.68 -10.39
CA GLY A 241 -30.53 7.71 -9.47
C GLY A 241 -30.45 8.11 -8.00
N ALA A 242 -31.38 7.63 -7.17
CA ALA A 242 -31.34 7.88 -5.73
C ALA A 242 -31.93 6.74 -4.88
N ARG A 243 -31.44 6.63 -3.64
CA ARG A 243 -31.98 5.75 -2.59
C ARG A 243 -32.12 6.53 -1.28
N VAL A 244 -33.11 6.18 -0.47
CA VAL A 244 -33.30 6.78 0.86
C VAL A 244 -33.45 5.67 1.89
N LEU A 245 -32.63 5.74 2.94
CA LEU A 245 -32.64 4.83 4.07
C LEU A 245 -32.88 5.61 5.37
N VAL A 246 -33.71 5.07 6.25
CA VAL A 246 -33.97 5.65 7.58
C VAL A 246 -33.82 4.56 8.63
N GLY A 247 -32.96 4.77 9.62
CA GLY A 247 -32.64 3.75 10.63
C GLY A 247 -32.04 2.45 10.04
N GLY A 248 -31.44 2.55 8.84
CA GLY A 248 -30.96 1.39 8.08
C GLY A 248 -32.01 0.69 7.21
N GLU A 249 -33.29 1.06 7.30
CA GLU A 249 -34.35 0.54 6.44
C GLU A 249 -34.41 1.30 5.11
N LEU A 250 -34.33 0.57 3.98
CA LEU A 250 -34.47 1.14 2.64
C LEU A 250 -35.93 1.43 2.30
N ILE A 251 -36.32 2.70 2.35
CA ILE A 251 -37.72 3.14 2.13
C ILE A 251 -37.98 3.63 0.71
N ILE A 252 -36.93 4.03 -0.02
CA ILE A 252 -37.01 4.41 -1.43
C ILE A 252 -35.84 3.76 -2.17
N ASP A 253 -36.14 2.93 -3.17
CA ASP A 253 -35.15 2.37 -4.09
C ASP A 253 -35.43 2.80 -5.53
N ALA A 254 -34.79 3.89 -5.95
CA ALA A 254 -34.85 4.44 -7.30
C ALA A 254 -33.44 4.61 -7.88
N TRP A 255 -32.56 3.62 -7.64
CA TRP A 255 -31.19 3.66 -8.10
C TRP A 255 -31.12 3.62 -9.63
N GLU A 256 -31.59 2.56 -10.27
CA GLU A 256 -31.49 2.47 -11.73
C GLU A 256 -32.60 3.23 -12.45
N ARG A 257 -32.23 3.86 -13.57
CA ARG A 257 -33.18 4.41 -14.53
C ARG A 257 -33.98 3.26 -15.13
N ASP A 258 -35.24 3.14 -14.72
CA ASP A 258 -36.15 2.16 -15.34
C ASP A 258 -36.32 2.48 -16.83
N GLY A 259 -35.70 1.65 -17.68
CA GLY A 259 -35.72 1.80 -19.13
C GLY A 259 -37.13 1.77 -19.74
N LYS A 260 -38.14 1.27 -19.01
CA LYS A 260 -39.54 1.24 -19.45
C LYS A 260 -40.27 2.55 -19.13
N THR A 261 -40.01 3.14 -17.97
CA THR A 261 -40.70 4.37 -17.53
C THR A 261 -39.92 5.64 -17.81
N ARG A 262 -38.62 5.55 -18.13
CA ARG A 262 -37.68 6.68 -18.22
C ARG A 262 -37.69 7.56 -16.97
N ARG A 263 -38.24 7.09 -15.85
CA ARG A 263 -38.21 7.83 -14.58
C ARG A 263 -36.77 7.92 -14.13
N ARG A 264 -36.39 9.14 -13.74
CA ARG A 264 -35.17 9.40 -12.99
C ARG A 264 -35.35 8.90 -11.55
N GLY A 265 -34.36 9.11 -10.68
CA GLY A 265 -34.36 8.78 -9.25
C GLY A 265 -35.42 9.55 -8.48
N PHE A 266 -36.68 9.28 -8.77
CA PHE A 266 -37.86 9.86 -8.16
C PHE A 266 -38.62 8.78 -7.41
N GLY A 267 -38.92 9.03 -6.15
CA GLY A 267 -39.65 8.08 -5.32
C GLY A 267 -40.27 8.75 -4.10
N SER A 268 -41.20 8.02 -3.47
CA SER A 268 -41.76 8.37 -2.17
C SER A 268 -41.87 7.10 -1.33
N GLY A 269 -41.54 7.23 -0.04
CA GLY A 269 -41.59 6.16 0.94
C GLY A 269 -42.00 6.72 2.30
N PHE A 270 -42.37 5.85 3.22
CA PHE A 270 -42.73 6.23 4.58
C PHE A 270 -42.17 5.24 5.58
N VAL A 271 -41.99 5.69 6.82
CA VAL A 271 -41.52 4.89 7.95
C VAL A 271 -42.12 5.42 9.26
N THR A 272 -42.47 4.54 10.18
CA THR A 272 -42.87 4.95 11.53
C THR A 272 -41.64 5.15 12.40
N LEU A 273 -41.48 6.35 12.94
CA LEU A 273 -40.38 6.72 13.83
C LEU A 273 -40.92 6.95 15.24
N GLU A 274 -40.33 6.25 16.20
CA GLU A 274 -40.53 6.50 17.62
C GLU A 274 -39.67 7.70 18.09
N PRO A 275 -39.94 8.31 19.26
CA PRO A 275 -39.07 9.34 19.81
C PRO A 275 -37.62 8.86 19.99
N GLY A 276 -36.67 9.67 19.55
CA GLY A 276 -35.24 9.34 19.59
C GLY A 276 -34.46 9.91 18.40
N VAL A 277 -33.21 9.45 18.26
CA VAL A 277 -32.34 9.80 17.14
C VAL A 277 -32.37 8.69 16.10
N HIS A 278 -32.62 9.06 14.85
CA HIS A 278 -32.69 8.13 13.73
C HIS A 278 -31.75 8.56 12.61
N HIS A 279 -30.94 7.63 12.11
CA HIS A 279 -30.06 7.91 10.98
C HIS A 279 -30.86 8.08 9.69
N LEU A 280 -30.61 9.15 8.94
CA LEU A 280 -31.12 9.37 7.60
C LEU A 280 -29.93 9.34 6.62
N ARG A 281 -29.99 8.42 5.67
CA ARG A 281 -29.05 8.33 4.55
C ARG A 281 -29.76 8.54 3.23
N VAL A 282 -29.22 9.42 2.41
CA VAL A 282 -29.61 9.58 1.01
C VAL A 282 -28.42 9.25 0.13
N GLU A 283 -28.60 8.32 -0.79
CA GLU A 283 -27.60 7.96 -1.77
C GLU A 283 -28.03 8.46 -3.14
N TYR A 284 -27.07 8.92 -3.94
CA TYR A 284 -27.26 9.51 -5.25
C TYR A 284 -26.20 9.02 -6.22
N PHE A 285 -26.53 8.87 -7.51
CA PHE A 285 -25.52 8.86 -8.55
C PHE A 285 -25.92 9.69 -9.76
N GLU A 286 -24.90 10.19 -10.44
CA GLU A 286 -24.99 10.78 -11.77
C GLU A 286 -24.37 9.85 -12.81
N SER A 287 -25.00 9.70 -13.98
CA SER A 287 -24.36 9.02 -15.10
C SER A 287 -23.76 10.00 -16.10
N LEU A 288 -24.60 10.80 -16.75
CA LEU A 288 -24.21 11.74 -17.80
C LEU A 288 -25.22 12.90 -17.91
N GLY A 289 -24.69 14.13 -17.98
CA GLY A 289 -25.47 15.31 -18.36
C GLY A 289 -25.91 16.15 -17.16
N LYS A 290 -27.19 16.51 -17.09
CA LYS A 290 -27.68 17.41 -16.03
C LYS A 290 -27.79 16.65 -14.71
N GLN A 291 -27.25 17.21 -13.64
CA GLN A 291 -27.15 16.56 -12.33
C GLN A 291 -27.85 17.40 -11.26
N SER A 292 -28.83 16.80 -10.59
CA SER A 292 -29.52 17.43 -9.46
C SER A 292 -30.12 16.41 -8.52
N ILE A 293 -30.31 16.82 -7.27
CA ILE A 293 -31.00 16.03 -6.24
C ILE A 293 -31.76 16.98 -5.32
N TYR A 294 -32.97 16.57 -4.94
CA TYR A 294 -33.79 17.26 -3.96
C TYR A 294 -34.46 16.25 -3.03
N LEU A 295 -34.49 16.56 -1.74
CA LEU A 295 -35.18 15.77 -0.72
C LEU A 295 -36.21 16.65 0.00
N VAL A 296 -37.43 16.15 0.10
CA VAL A 296 -38.45 16.71 1.00
C VAL A 296 -39.02 15.63 1.89
N ALA A 297 -39.43 16.01 3.09
CA ALA A 297 -40.02 15.11 4.06
C ALA A 297 -41.17 15.75 4.83
N SER A 298 -42.07 14.92 5.32
CA SER A 298 -43.11 15.29 6.29
C SER A 298 -42.82 14.53 7.58
N LEU A 299 -42.56 15.27 8.67
CA LEU A 299 -42.29 14.74 10.01
C LEU A 299 -43.37 15.13 11.02
N ASP A 300 -44.51 15.64 10.54
CA ASP A 300 -45.65 16.09 11.34
C ASP A 300 -47.00 15.67 10.73
N GLY A 301 -46.98 14.82 9.70
CA GLY A 301 -48.16 14.42 8.94
C GLY A 301 -48.68 15.48 7.95
N GLY A 302 -47.96 16.61 7.80
CA GLY A 302 -48.24 17.66 6.83
C GLY A 302 -47.77 17.31 5.41
N VAL A 303 -47.78 18.32 4.53
CA VAL A 303 -47.22 18.21 3.17
C VAL A 303 -45.69 18.14 3.26
N PRO A 304 -45.01 17.21 2.57
CA PRO A 304 -43.54 17.16 2.57
C PRO A 304 -42.90 18.50 2.17
N GLN A 305 -41.90 18.93 2.95
CA GLN A 305 -41.13 20.16 2.77
C GLN A 305 -39.63 19.89 3.01
N SER A 306 -38.77 20.87 2.73
CA SER A 306 -37.35 20.77 3.10
C SER A 306 -37.21 20.56 4.62
N LEU A 307 -36.28 19.69 5.00
CA LEU A 307 -36.04 19.38 6.41
C LEU A 307 -35.51 20.60 7.16
N SER A 308 -36.14 20.96 8.27
CA SER A 308 -35.67 22.05 9.13
C SER A 308 -34.38 21.68 9.83
N ARG A 309 -33.44 22.62 9.93
CA ARG A 309 -32.18 22.43 10.69
C ARG A 309 -32.40 22.02 12.15
N ASP A 310 -33.54 22.40 12.74
CA ASP A 310 -33.85 22.11 14.15
C ASP A 310 -33.99 20.61 14.44
N VAL A 311 -34.41 19.82 13.45
CA VAL A 311 -34.56 18.36 13.58
C VAL A 311 -33.32 17.59 13.12
N LEU A 312 -32.31 18.27 12.57
CA LEU A 312 -31.11 17.63 12.04
C LEU A 312 -29.95 17.74 13.04
N ARG A 313 -29.15 16.68 13.12
CA ARG A 313 -27.92 16.62 13.92
C ARG A 313 -26.80 16.03 13.07
N TYR A 314 -25.61 16.59 13.22
CA TYR A 314 -24.43 16.13 12.52
C TYR A 314 -23.98 14.76 13.07
N PRO A 315 -23.79 13.74 12.22
CA PRO A 315 -23.47 12.37 12.67
C PRO A 315 -22.02 12.20 13.16
N GLY A 316 -21.19 13.24 13.07
CA GLY A 316 -19.78 13.21 13.46
C GLY A 316 -18.83 12.99 12.28
N ASP A 317 -17.55 13.34 12.49
CA ASP A 317 -16.52 13.24 11.44
C ASP A 317 -16.17 11.76 11.15
N LEU A 318 -16.18 10.93 12.19
CA LEU A 318 -15.97 9.49 12.14
C LEU A 318 -17.33 8.80 12.33
N MET A 319 -17.87 8.25 11.25
CA MET A 319 -19.08 7.43 11.32
C MET A 319 -18.74 6.04 11.84
N ASP A 320 -19.49 5.60 12.85
CA ASP A 320 -19.60 4.19 13.21
C ASP A 320 -20.58 3.53 12.21
N GLU A 321 -20.18 2.41 11.60
CA GLU A 321 -21.02 1.71 10.61
C GLU A 321 -22.23 1.03 11.27
N ASP A 322 -22.09 0.62 12.53
CA ASP A 322 -23.14 -0.06 13.29
C ASP A 322 -24.12 0.94 13.94
N ASP A 323 -23.62 2.13 14.31
CA ASP A 323 -24.44 3.22 14.86
C ASP A 323 -23.99 4.61 14.33
N PRO A 324 -24.43 5.00 13.12
CA PRO A 324 -24.10 6.27 12.50
C PRO A 324 -24.40 7.53 13.33
N CYS A 325 -25.25 7.42 14.35
CA CYS A 325 -25.65 8.53 15.20
C CYS A 325 -25.10 8.43 16.63
N ALA A 326 -24.16 7.51 16.90
CA ALA A 326 -23.60 7.26 18.23
C ALA A 326 -23.01 8.51 18.91
N SER A 327 -22.48 9.46 18.13
CA SER A 327 -21.90 10.71 18.68
C SER A 327 -22.93 11.81 18.97
N VAL A 328 -24.19 11.63 18.57
CA VAL A 328 -25.23 12.63 18.76
C VAL A 328 -25.77 12.55 20.19
N SER A 329 -25.57 13.63 20.96
CA SER A 329 -26.16 13.76 22.29
C SER A 329 -27.64 14.18 22.16
N LEU A 330 -28.50 13.67 23.06
CA LEU A 330 -29.90 14.08 23.17
C LEU A 330 -30.08 15.40 23.95
N ASP A 331 -29.00 15.92 24.53
CA ASP A 331 -29.00 17.02 25.49
C ASP A 331 -28.64 18.39 24.84
N ASP A 332 -28.37 18.43 23.53
CA ASP A 332 -28.04 19.64 22.73
C ASP A 332 -29.18 20.10 21.81
#